data_AF-A0A1G0EIR6-F1
#
_entry.id   AF-A0A1G0EIR6-F1
#
_cell.length_a   1.000
_cell.length_b   1.000
_cell.length_c   1.000
_cell.angle_alpha   90.00
_cell.angle_beta   90.00
_cell.angle_gamma   90.00
#
_symmetry.space_group_name_H-M   'P 1'
#
loop_
_entity.id
_entity.type
_entity.pdbx_description
1 polymer ?
#
loop_
_entity_poly.entity_id
_entity_poly.type
_entity_poly.pdbx_seq_one_letter_code
_entity_poly.pdbx_strand_id
1 'polypeptide(L)'
;MDWQNLAYAATQVVHNFGAVAVVGGAACALAWRDASAQRQLCWIVLGGWAAQAASGATFGAISFYFYGKFPDIHSIALAALGVKMLCAALGFVLAAWQLFARPAPMPRRRAWIILLFLGALALSSAAVLRWFS
;
A
#
# COMPACT_ATOMS: atom_id res chain seq x y z
N MET A 1 22.75 20.08 -5.27
CA MET A 1 21.88 19.05 -4.71
C MET A 1 20.72 18.87 -5.66
N ASP A 2 20.57 17.67 -6.22
CA ASP A 2 19.59 17.41 -7.26
C ASP A 2 18.19 17.24 -6.62
N TRP A 3 17.32 18.24 -6.83
CA TRP A 3 15.99 18.33 -6.21
C TRP A 3 15.10 17.13 -6.57
N GLN A 4 15.32 16.53 -7.76
CA GLN A 4 14.68 15.30 -8.18
C GLN A 4 15.02 14.14 -7.23
N ASN A 5 16.30 13.93 -6.92
CA ASN A 5 16.74 12.84 -6.06
C ASN A 5 16.20 12.99 -4.62
N LEU A 6 16.12 14.22 -4.11
CA LEU A 6 15.51 14.49 -2.81
C LEU A 6 14.02 14.14 -2.81
N ALA A 7 13.27 14.54 -3.85
CA ALA A 7 11.85 14.24 -3.98
C ALA A 7 11.58 12.73 -4.10
N TYR A 8 12.39 12.01 -4.89
CA TYR A 8 12.31 10.54 -4.97
C TYR A 8 12.62 9.89 -3.62
N ALA A 9 13.68 10.32 -2.92
CA ALA A 9 14.05 9.76 -1.63
C ALA A 9 12.96 9.97 -0.57
N ALA A 10 12.41 11.19 -0.48
CA ALA A 10 11.30 11.48 0.44
C ALA A 10 10.05 10.64 0.11
N THR A 11 9.72 10.50 -1.17
CA THR A 11 8.59 9.66 -1.62
C THR A 11 8.84 8.19 -1.27
N GLN A 12 10.07 7.68 -1.44
CA GLN A 12 10.44 6.32 -1.07
C GLN A 12 10.31 6.05 0.44
N VAL A 13 10.69 7.01 1.28
CA VAL A 13 10.49 6.89 2.73
C VAL A 13 9.01 6.69 3.05
N VAL A 14 8.15 7.57 2.56
CA VAL A 14 6.69 7.46 2.77
C VAL A 14 6.14 6.15 2.22
N HIS A 15 6.58 5.75 1.03
CA HIS A 15 6.14 4.52 0.38
C HIS A 15 6.52 3.28 1.21
N ASN A 16 7.78 3.18 1.64
CA ASN A 16 8.29 2.05 2.40
C ASN A 16 7.64 1.92 3.78
N PHE A 17 7.52 3.03 4.52
CA PHE A 17 6.81 3.01 5.80
C PHE A 17 5.32 2.72 5.64
N GLY A 18 4.70 3.18 4.54
CA GLY A 18 3.33 2.78 4.18
C GLY A 18 3.20 1.27 3.96
N ALA A 19 4.17 0.63 3.30
CA ALA A 19 4.20 -0.82 3.11
C ALA A 19 4.31 -1.58 4.44
N VAL A 20 5.19 -1.10 5.34
CA VAL A 20 5.31 -1.65 6.70
C VAL A 20 4.00 -1.51 7.48
N ALA A 21 3.36 -0.34 7.41
CA ALA A 21 2.08 -0.10 8.08
C ALA A 21 0.98 -1.06 7.60
N VAL A 22 0.90 -1.32 6.29
CA VAL A 22 -0.08 -2.24 5.69
C VAL A 22 0.18 -3.70 6.11
N VAL A 23 1.37 -4.22 5.84
CA VAL A 23 1.68 -5.65 6.06
C VAL A 23 1.87 -5.94 7.55
N GLY A 24 2.72 -5.14 8.20
CA GLY A 24 3.01 -5.26 9.62
C GLY A 24 1.77 -5.00 10.47
N GLY A 25 0.98 -3.97 10.15
CA GLY A 25 -0.25 -3.68 10.88
C GLY A 25 -1.27 -4.82 10.81
N ALA A 26 -1.46 -5.41 9.63
CA ALA A 26 -2.34 -6.57 9.48
C ALA A 26 -1.80 -7.82 10.20
N ALA A 27 -0.49 -8.09 10.13
CA ALA A 27 0.13 -9.20 10.86
C ALA A 27 0.01 -9.04 12.38
N CYS A 28 0.30 -7.84 12.90
CA CYS A 28 0.14 -7.50 14.31
C CYS A 28 -1.31 -7.63 14.77
N ALA A 29 -2.28 -7.22 13.96
CA ALA A 29 -3.70 -7.35 14.28
C ALA A 29 -4.18 -8.81 14.31
N LEU A 30 -3.54 -9.71 13.55
CA LEU A 30 -3.79 -11.15 13.62
C LEU A 30 -3.14 -11.79 14.84
N ALA A 31 -1.96 -11.31 15.25
CA ALA A 31 -1.25 -11.79 16.43
C ALA A 31 -1.92 -11.34 17.75
N TRP A 32 -2.32 -10.06 17.83
CA TRP A 32 -2.97 -9.48 19.00
C TRP A 32 -4.49 -9.38 18.81
N ARG A 33 -5.23 -10.03 19.70
CA ARG A 33 -6.70 -10.12 19.63
C ARG A 33 -7.44 -9.02 20.39
N ASP A 34 -6.70 -8.08 20.99
CA ASP A 34 -7.28 -6.96 21.71
C ASP A 34 -8.03 -6.01 20.75
N ALA A 35 -9.26 -5.64 21.11
CA ALA A 35 -10.14 -4.88 20.24
C ALA A 35 -9.70 -3.41 20.10
N SER A 36 -9.13 -2.83 21.16
CA SER A 36 -8.62 -1.45 21.15
C SER A 36 -7.38 -1.34 20.27
N ALA A 37 -6.42 -2.25 20.47
CA ALA A 37 -5.22 -2.36 19.66
C ALA A 37 -5.56 -2.60 18.17
N GLN A 38 -6.47 -3.51 17.87
CA GLN A 38 -6.93 -3.74 16.50
C GLN A 38 -7.51 -2.49 15.85
N ARG A 39 -8.25 -1.66 16.61
CA ARG A 39 -8.80 -0.40 16.07
C ARG A 39 -7.71 0.63 15.76
N GLN A 40 -6.68 0.74 16.60
CA GLN A 40 -5.53 1.59 16.32
C GLN A 40 -4.76 1.09 15.09
N LEU A 41 -4.59 -0.23 14.98
CA LEU A 41 -3.98 -0.87 13.80
C LEU A 41 -4.82 -0.66 12.53
N CYS A 42 -6.15 -0.59 12.61
CA CYS A 42 -6.99 -0.23 11.45
C CYS A 42 -6.63 1.16 10.91
N TRP A 43 -6.48 2.15 11.78
CA TRP A 43 -6.07 3.50 11.38
C TRP A 43 -4.69 3.50 10.74
N ILE A 44 -3.73 2.74 11.30
CA ILE A 44 -2.38 2.59 10.75
C ILE A 44 -2.42 1.96 9.36
N VAL A 45 -3.16 0.86 9.18
CA VAL A 45 -3.28 0.18 7.89
C VAL A 45 -4.01 1.04 6.86
N LEU A 46 -5.08 1.74 7.26
CA LEU A 46 -5.80 2.68 6.39
C LEU A 46 -4.88 3.82 5.93
N GLY A 47 -4.13 4.42 6.86
CA GLY A 47 -3.13 5.44 6.57
C GLY A 47 -2.00 4.89 5.68
N GLY A 48 -1.57 3.65 5.90
CA GLY A 48 -0.57 2.97 5.08
C GLY A 48 -1.02 2.77 3.63
N TRP A 49 -2.26 2.35 3.40
CA TRP A 49 -2.84 2.25 2.05
C TRP A 49 -2.97 3.62 1.38
N ALA A 50 -3.40 4.64 2.11
CA ALA A 50 -3.46 6.02 1.60
C ALA A 50 -2.05 6.53 1.22
N ALA A 51 -1.06 6.30 2.08
CA ALA A 51 0.33 6.66 1.82
C ALA A 51 0.88 5.95 0.58
N GLN A 52 0.58 4.65 0.41
CA GLN A 52 0.95 3.86 -0.77
C GLN A 52 0.36 4.44 -2.06
N ALA A 53 -0.93 4.79 -2.06
CA ALA A 53 -1.59 5.38 -3.22
C ALA A 53 -1.02 6.76 -3.55
N ALA A 54 -0.88 7.63 -2.55
CA ALA A 54 -0.36 8.98 -2.73
C ALA A 54 1.10 8.97 -3.22
N SER A 55 1.98 8.23 -2.56
CA SER A 55 3.39 8.13 -2.96
C SER A 55 3.58 7.43 -4.31
N GLY A 56 2.75 6.43 -4.63
CA GLY A 56 2.73 5.80 -5.95
C GLY A 56 2.38 6.79 -7.07
N ALA A 57 1.35 7.61 -6.85
CA ALA A 57 0.97 8.68 -7.76
C ALA A 57 2.07 9.74 -7.88
N THR A 58 2.72 10.10 -6.77
CA THR A 58 3.86 11.04 -6.76
C THR A 58 5.04 10.52 -7.59
N PHE A 59 5.38 9.24 -7.54
CA PHE A 59 6.42 8.68 -8.42
C PHE A 59 6.08 8.85 -9.91
N GLY A 60 4.82 8.62 -10.29
CA GLY A 60 4.35 8.88 -11.65
C GLY A 60 4.44 10.35 -12.02
N ALA A 61 4.01 11.25 -11.12
CA ALA A 61 4.02 12.69 -11.33
C ALA A 61 5.44 13.26 -11.46
N ILE A 62 6.38 12.86 -10.59
CA ILE A 62 7.79 13.25 -10.70
C ILE A 62 8.36 12.76 -12.04
N SER A 63 8.10 11.50 -12.41
CA SER A 63 8.59 10.96 -13.69
C SER A 63 8.06 11.75 -14.88
N PHE A 64 6.77 12.07 -14.89
CA PHE A 64 6.16 12.86 -15.96
C PHE A 64 6.72 14.30 -16.02
N TYR A 65 6.87 14.96 -14.87
CA TYR A 65 7.36 16.34 -14.80
C TYR A 65 8.80 16.49 -15.30
N PHE A 66 9.69 15.57 -14.95
CA PHE A 66 11.12 15.66 -15.32
C PHE A 66 11.45 15.06 -16.69
N TYR A 67 10.73 14.03 -17.15
CA TYR A 67 11.05 13.32 -18.41
C TYR A 67 10.08 13.63 -19.57
N GLY A 68 8.97 14.32 -19.32
CA GLY A 68 7.96 14.67 -20.35
C GLY A 68 7.20 13.46 -20.92
N LYS A 69 7.47 12.25 -20.42
CA LYS A 69 6.82 11.01 -20.79
C LYS A 69 6.58 10.17 -19.54
N PHE A 70 5.51 9.38 -19.55
CA PHE A 70 5.39 8.29 -18.58
C PHE A 70 6.56 7.30 -18.79
N PRO A 71 6.97 6.56 -17.73
CA PRO A 71 8.06 5.61 -17.86
C PRO A 71 7.74 4.61 -18.99
N ASP A 72 8.76 4.17 -19.72
CA ASP A 72 8.62 3.16 -20.78
C ASP A 72 8.46 1.79 -20.10
N ILE A 73 7.25 1.51 -19.65
CA ILE A 73 6.96 0.36 -18.79
C ILE A 73 6.73 -0.86 -19.67
N HIS A 74 7.54 -1.91 -19.48
CA HIS A 74 7.31 -3.21 -20.11
C HIS A 74 5.89 -3.71 -19.80
N SER A 75 5.23 -4.41 -20.73
CA SER A 75 3.83 -4.85 -20.53
C SER A 75 3.59 -5.62 -19.23
N ILE A 76 4.58 -6.42 -18.80
CA ILE A 76 4.59 -7.15 -17.53
C ILE A 76 4.61 -6.21 -16.33
N ALA A 77 5.43 -5.15 -16.39
CA ALA A 77 5.49 -4.14 -15.34
C ALA A 77 4.18 -3.34 -15.24
N LEU A 78 3.50 -3.08 -16.36
CA LEU A 78 2.19 -2.44 -16.35
C LEU A 78 1.13 -3.32 -15.68
N ALA A 79 1.14 -4.63 -15.97
CA ALA A 79 0.26 -5.58 -15.29
C ALA A 79 0.54 -5.65 -13.78
N ALA A 80 1.81 -5.68 -13.38
CA ALA A 80 2.22 -5.67 -11.97
C ALA A 80 1.76 -4.39 -11.25
N LEU A 81 1.88 -3.24 -11.92
CA LEU A 81 1.34 -1.96 -11.42
C LEU A 81 -0.17 -2.03 -11.24
N GLY A 82 -0.91 -2.56 -12.23
CA GLY A 82 -2.35 -2.76 -12.14
C GLY A 82 -2.77 -3.62 -10.94
N VAL A 83 -2.10 -4.76 -10.73
CA VAL A 83 -2.32 -5.61 -9.55
C VAL A 83 -2.06 -4.84 -8.25
N LYS A 84 -0.96 -4.08 -8.19
CA LYS A 84 -0.63 -3.26 -7.01
C LYS A 84 -1.70 -2.22 -6.72
N MET A 85 -2.21 -1.53 -7.74
CA MET A 85 -3.28 -0.53 -7.60
C MET A 85 -4.59 -1.15 -7.14
N LEU A 86 -4.96 -2.31 -7.67
CA LEU A 86 -6.13 -3.06 -7.21
C LEU A 86 -6.00 -3.48 -5.75
N CYS A 87 -4.83 -3.98 -5.34
CA CYS A 87 -4.58 -4.31 -3.94
C CYS A 87 -4.72 -3.09 -3.03
N ALA A 88 -4.20 -1.94 -3.45
CA ALA A 88 -4.30 -0.70 -2.69
C ALA A 88 -5.75 -0.22 -2.54
N ALA A 89 -6.52 -0.23 -3.63
CA ALA A 89 -7.93 0.16 -3.60
C ALA A 89 -8.77 -0.77 -2.71
N LEU A 90 -8.66 -2.08 -2.91
CA LEU A 90 -9.38 -3.08 -2.11
C LEU A 90 -8.95 -3.04 -0.64
N GLY A 91 -7.65 -2.90 -0.38
CA GLY A 91 -7.10 -2.82 0.96
C GLY A 91 -7.56 -1.58 1.71
N PHE A 92 -7.59 -0.42 1.04
CA PHE A 92 -8.11 0.82 1.61
C PHE A 92 -9.60 0.69 1.95
N VAL A 93 -10.42 0.22 0.99
CA VAL A 93 -11.87 0.04 1.20
C VAL A 93 -12.14 -0.93 2.33
N LEU A 94 -11.43 -2.06 2.39
CA LEU A 94 -11.63 -3.06 3.43
C LEU A 94 -11.19 -2.56 4.81
N ALA A 95 -10.09 -1.82 4.90
CA ALA A 95 -9.65 -1.19 6.16
C ALA A 95 -10.65 -0.13 6.65
N ALA A 96 -11.16 0.71 5.74
CA ALA A 96 -12.20 1.69 6.04
C ALA A 96 -13.49 1.00 6.51
N TRP A 97 -13.94 -0.03 5.79
CA TRP A 97 -15.11 -0.81 6.19
C TRP A 97 -14.95 -1.42 7.58
N GLN A 98 -13.80 -2.02 7.88
CA GLN A 98 -13.55 -2.61 9.20
C GLN A 98 -13.56 -1.57 10.33
N LEU A 99 -13.07 -0.36 10.04
CA LEU A 99 -13.00 0.75 10.99
C LEU A 99 -14.36 1.40 11.25
N PHE A 100 -15.16 1.62 10.20
CA PHE A 100 -16.40 2.40 10.29
C PHE A 100 -17.67 1.54 10.42
N ALA A 101 -17.71 0.34 9.81
CA ALA A 101 -18.88 -0.54 9.87
C ALA A 101 -18.94 -1.42 11.12
N ARG A 102 -17.85 -1.49 11.90
CA ARG A 102 -17.74 -2.27 13.16
C ARG A 102 -18.26 -3.72 13.04
N PRO A 103 -17.72 -4.51 12.09
CA PRO A 103 -18.23 -5.84 11.83
C PRO A 103 -18.04 -6.80 13.03
N ALA A 104 -18.87 -7.84 13.08
CA ALA A 104 -18.77 -8.91 14.06
C ALA A 104 -17.37 -9.58 14.06
N PRO A 105 -16.96 -10.27 15.14
CA PRO A 105 -15.59 -10.78 15.30
C PRO A 105 -15.09 -11.69 14.17
N MET A 106 -15.96 -12.54 13.61
CA MET A 106 -15.57 -13.49 12.56
C MET A 106 -15.29 -12.79 11.21
N PRO A 107 -16.18 -11.92 10.68
CA PRO A 107 -15.84 -11.07 9.54
C PRO A 107 -14.62 -10.18 9.79
N ARG A 108 -14.43 -9.68 11.03
CA ARG A 108 -13.26 -8.87 11.40
C ARG A 108 -11.95 -9.63 11.21
N ARG A 109 -11.85 -10.88 11.69
CA ARG A 109 -10.65 -11.71 11.50
C ARG A 109 -10.38 -12.03 10.03
N ARG A 110 -11.43 -12.37 9.26
CA ARG A 110 -11.29 -12.62 7.82
C ARG A 110 -10.77 -11.38 7.08
N ALA A 111 -11.27 -10.20 7.41
CA ALA A 111 -10.80 -8.95 6.84
C ALA A 111 -9.30 -8.72 7.11
N TRP A 112 -8.81 -9.01 8.32
CA TRP A 112 -7.37 -8.92 8.61
C TRP A 112 -6.51 -9.89 7.79
N ILE A 113 -6.98 -11.13 7.60
CA ILE A 113 -6.30 -12.11 6.74
C ILE A 113 -6.24 -11.59 5.30
N ILE A 114 -7.36 -11.09 4.78
CA ILE A 114 -7.42 -10.53 3.43
C ILE A 114 -6.49 -9.32 3.30
N LEU A 115 -6.48 -8.40 4.28
CA LEU A 115 -5.57 -7.25 4.30
C LEU A 115 -4.10 -7.67 4.26
N LEU A 116 -3.73 -8.72 5.02
CA LEU A 116 -2.38 -9.27 4.99
C LEU A 116 -2.02 -9.84 3.60
N PHE A 117 -2.93 -10.61 2.99
CA PHE A 117 -2.73 -11.14 1.64
C PHE A 117 -2.61 -10.04 0.59
N LEU A 118 -3.48 -9.03 0.63
CA LEU A 118 -3.43 -7.87 -0.28
C LEU A 118 -2.12 -7.10 -0.11
N GLY A 119 -1.67 -6.90 1.12
CA GLY A 119 -0.38 -6.29 1.43
C GLY A 119 0.78 -7.08 0.84
N ALA A 120 0.86 -8.38 1.13
CA ALA A 120 1.92 -9.25 0.61
C ALA A 120 1.92 -9.28 -0.94
N LEU A 121 0.75 -9.42 -1.56
CA LEU A 121 0.61 -9.42 -3.02
C LEU A 121 1.05 -8.09 -3.64
N ALA A 122 0.72 -6.95 -3.01
CA ALA A 122 1.16 -5.63 -3.44
C ALA A 122 2.69 -5.44 -3.33
N LEU A 123 3.34 -6.02 -2.31
CA LEU A 123 4.80 -6.01 -2.19
C LEU A 123 5.46 -6.91 -3.25
N SER A 124 4.91 -8.11 -3.47
CA SER A 124 5.40 -9.01 -4.51
C SER A 124 5.26 -8.39 -5.90
N SER A 125 4.13 -7.75 -6.20
CA SER A 125 3.96 -7.04 -7.47
C SER A 125 4.89 -5.83 -7.60
N ALA A 126 5.18 -5.13 -6.50
CA ALA A 126 6.17 -4.05 -6.49
C ALA A 126 7.59 -4.54 -6.83
N ALA A 127 7.97 -5.74 -6.37
CA ALA A 127 9.26 -6.34 -6.71
C ALA A 127 9.34 -6.67 -8.21
N VAL A 128 8.27 -7.26 -8.78
CA VAL A 128 8.17 -7.53 -10.22
C VAL A 128 8.21 -6.24 -11.03
N LEU A 129 7.45 -5.22 -10.62
CA LEU A 129 7.46 -3.90 -11.24
C LEU A 129 8.88 -3.34 -11.31
N ARG A 130 9.63 -3.39 -10.20
CA ARG A 130 11.01 -2.88 -10.12
C ARG A 130 12.01 -3.69 -10.95
N TRP A 131 11.74 -4.97 -11.19
CA TRP A 131 12.60 -5.81 -12.03
C TRP A 131 12.45 -5.50 -13.52
N PHE A 132 11.24 -5.11 -13.95
CA PHE A 132 10.89 -4.89 -15.35
C PHE A 132 10.73 -3.40 -15.75
N SER A 133 10.99 -2.47 -14.82
CA SER A 133 11.00 -1.01 -15.03
C SER A 133 12.42 -0.48 -15.10
#